data_AF-L1J8X7-F1
#
_entry.id   AF-L1J8X7-F1
#
_cell.length_a   1.000
_cell.length_b   1.000
_cell.length_c   1.000
_cell.angle_alpha   90.00
_cell.angle_beta   90.00
_cell.angle_gamma   90.00
#
_symmetry.space_group_name_H-M   'P 1'
#
loop_
_entity.id
_entity.type
_entity.pdbx_description
1 polymer ?
#
loop_
_entity_poly.entity_id
_entity_poly.type
_entity_poly.pdbx_seq_one_letter_code
_entity_poly.pdbx_strand_id
1 'polypeptide(L)'
;MGVDVTRPPRRAQGIVATGRSARTDVRMLSTWFDVRGVKSSDSSRLFAIAQELQVKPPLLAPKWVWKMAWETFRVMLKALHAFDPLSAWDNHFNLSVLWWKAIAGNTRGSKVADGGIAYDMLPALTRWIVGWPLCLLFPRLHHQNVAMRTSFLSRECDLVIRENMEKKLSTRMVVVGAGFDTRGFSTRGIERVIEIDLPAVASLKQRMLHERLFKRRPSLRQVHYTSIGVDLNQVEKFERLLEEAMASESGATNCHTIFVFEAVLAYLDEGVAERLLGACRRVGSKHSDSISLCLADRLPLSRGEDREAAASLLAGLGFELGAWMPKPGIARHMASARGRGGGEE
;
A
#
# COMPACT_ATOMS: atom_id res chain seq x y z
N MET A 1 33.19 31.82 37.85
CA MET A 1 31.84 32.23 37.41
C MET A 1 31.13 30.97 36.95
N GLY A 2 30.04 30.61 37.65
CA GLY A 2 29.44 29.27 37.61
C GLY A 2 28.64 28.98 36.34
N VAL A 3 28.73 27.73 35.89
CA VAL A 3 27.91 27.17 34.81
C VAL A 3 26.67 26.56 35.47
N ASP A 4 25.51 27.17 35.19
CA ASP A 4 24.21 26.70 35.66
C ASP A 4 23.74 25.52 34.80
N VAL A 5 23.67 24.34 35.42
CA VAL A 5 23.22 23.07 34.83
C VAL A 5 21.89 22.68 35.45
N THR A 6 20.80 23.39 35.18
CA THR A 6 19.46 22.94 35.61
C THR A 6 18.29 23.44 34.73
N ARG A 7 18.10 22.93 33.50
CA ARG A 7 16.74 22.87 32.91
C ARG A 7 16.53 21.63 32.03
N PRO A 8 15.51 20.78 32.31
CA PRO A 8 15.09 19.74 31.39
C PRO A 8 14.39 20.35 30.16
N PRO A 9 14.46 19.72 28.97
CA PRO A 9 13.78 20.21 27.79
C PRO A 9 12.26 20.19 27.99
N ARG A 10 11.62 21.32 27.72
CA ARG A 10 10.17 21.50 27.73
C ARG A 10 9.52 20.48 26.79
N ARG A 11 8.53 19.74 27.30
CA ARG A 11 7.59 18.94 26.50
C ARG A 11 7.12 19.76 25.30
N ALA A 12 7.37 19.27 24.09
CA ALA A 12 6.75 19.77 22.88
C ALA A 12 5.23 19.62 23.02
N GLN A 13 4.56 20.72 23.37
CA GLN A 13 3.12 20.88 23.26
C GLN A 13 2.80 21.21 21.80
N GLY A 14 1.75 20.57 21.27
CA GLY A 14 1.07 21.03 20.07
C GLY A 14 1.46 20.32 18.78
N ILE A 15 1.19 19.01 18.68
CA ILE A 15 0.75 18.48 17.39
C ILE A 15 -0.64 19.08 17.19
N VAL A 16 -0.72 20.13 16.37
CA VAL A 16 -1.97 20.62 15.81
C VAL A 16 -2.58 19.44 15.06
N ALA A 17 -3.61 18.84 15.64
CA ALA A 17 -4.48 17.91 14.96
C ALA A 17 -5.08 18.67 13.78
N THR A 18 -4.50 18.51 12.59
CA THR A 18 -5.11 18.97 11.36
C THR A 18 -6.43 18.21 11.25
N GLY A 19 -7.53 18.94 11.45
CA GLY A 19 -8.85 18.40 11.63
C GLY A 19 -9.30 17.55 10.44
N ARG A 20 -9.11 16.24 10.52
CA ARG A 20 -9.98 15.28 9.86
C ARG A 20 -11.11 14.94 10.84
N SER A 21 -12.30 15.45 10.52
CA SER A 21 -13.52 15.21 11.29
C SER A 21 -13.80 13.71 11.40
N ALA A 22 -14.29 13.25 12.55
CA ALA A 22 -14.90 11.93 12.73
C ALA A 22 -15.99 11.60 11.68
N ARG A 23 -16.53 12.60 10.96
CA ARG A 23 -17.41 12.42 9.80
C ARG A 23 -16.73 11.73 8.61
N THR A 24 -15.42 11.92 8.40
CA THR A 24 -14.70 11.28 7.29
C THR A 24 -14.57 9.78 7.52
N ASP A 25 -14.29 9.34 8.75
CA ASP A 25 -14.23 7.92 9.10
C ASP A 25 -15.60 7.23 8.96
N VAL A 26 -16.69 7.89 9.35
CA VAL A 26 -18.05 7.35 9.20
C VAL A 26 -18.48 7.27 7.72
N ARG A 27 -18.12 8.26 6.89
CA ARG A 27 -18.39 8.24 5.43
C ARG A 27 -17.51 7.22 4.69
N MET A 28 -16.30 6.97 5.19
CA MET A 28 -15.38 5.92 4.72
C MET A 28 -15.97 4.53 4.93
N LEU A 29 -16.68 4.35 6.05
CA LEU A 29 -17.34 3.11 6.42
C LEU A 29 -18.64 2.87 5.64
N SER A 30 -19.45 3.91 5.39
CA SER A 30 -20.69 3.73 4.61
C SER A 30 -20.40 3.46 3.13
N THR A 31 -19.43 4.13 2.51
CA THR A 31 -19.09 3.89 1.09
C THR A 31 -18.41 2.55 0.81
N TRP A 32 -17.70 1.96 1.76
CA TRP A 32 -17.16 0.59 1.63
C TRP A 32 -18.29 -0.47 1.53
N PHE A 33 -19.48 -0.19 2.08
CA PHE A 33 -20.52 -1.20 2.31
C PHE A 33 -21.93 -0.87 1.76
N ASP A 34 -22.25 0.38 1.43
CA ASP A 34 -23.52 0.75 0.76
C ASP A 34 -23.66 0.08 -0.61
N VAL A 35 -22.56 -0.42 -1.20
CA VAL A 35 -22.54 -1.03 -2.53
C VAL A 35 -23.01 -2.49 -2.58
N ARG A 36 -23.17 -3.25 -1.49
CA ARG A 36 -23.23 -4.72 -1.63
C ARG A 36 -24.43 -5.43 -1.05
N GLY A 37 -25.58 -5.26 -1.69
CA GLY A 37 -26.31 -6.47 -2.08
C GLY A 37 -25.53 -6.99 -3.28
N VAL A 38 -24.59 -7.92 -3.05
CA VAL A 38 -23.74 -8.44 -4.14
C VAL A 38 -24.71 -9.01 -5.17
N LYS A 39 -24.89 -8.31 -6.30
CA LYS A 39 -25.66 -8.86 -7.40
C LYS A 39 -24.98 -10.18 -7.76
N SER A 40 -25.75 -11.20 -8.17
CA SER A 40 -25.19 -12.50 -8.55
C SER A 40 -24.03 -12.35 -9.56
N SER A 41 -24.12 -11.36 -10.45
CA SER A 41 -23.06 -10.96 -11.39
C SER A 41 -21.72 -10.57 -10.74
N ASP A 42 -21.76 -9.84 -9.62
CA ASP A 42 -20.56 -9.36 -8.92
C ASP A 42 -19.83 -10.51 -8.22
N SER A 43 -20.60 -11.46 -7.68
CA SER A 43 -20.06 -12.69 -7.11
C SER A 43 -19.28 -13.46 -8.17
N SER A 44 -19.90 -13.81 -9.29
CA SER A 44 -19.27 -14.58 -10.36
C SER A 44 -17.97 -13.93 -10.86
N ARG A 45 -17.96 -12.60 -11.01
CA ARG A 45 -16.74 -11.87 -11.40
C ARG A 45 -15.65 -11.96 -10.33
N LEU A 46 -15.97 -11.80 -9.05
CA LEU A 46 -14.99 -11.96 -7.97
C LEU A 46 -14.40 -13.38 -7.90
N PHE A 47 -15.21 -14.40 -8.19
CA PHE A 47 -14.73 -15.78 -8.31
C PHE A 47 -13.76 -15.95 -9.47
N ALA A 48 -14.10 -15.44 -10.65
CA ALA A 48 -13.24 -15.50 -11.83
C ALA A 48 -11.89 -14.80 -11.58
N ILE A 49 -11.92 -13.61 -10.97
CA ILE A 49 -10.72 -12.85 -10.60
C ILE A 49 -9.87 -13.61 -9.57
N ALA A 50 -10.50 -14.16 -8.54
CA ALA A 50 -9.78 -14.95 -7.54
C ALA A 50 -9.10 -16.18 -8.16
N GLN A 51 -9.79 -16.85 -9.09
CA GLN A 51 -9.25 -17.98 -9.84
C GLN A 51 -8.07 -17.57 -10.73
N GLU A 52 -8.19 -16.48 -11.48
CA GLU A 52 -7.11 -15.95 -12.33
C GLU A 52 -5.87 -15.57 -11.50
N LEU A 53 -6.09 -14.96 -10.34
CA LEU A 53 -5.03 -14.60 -9.40
C LEU A 53 -4.54 -15.79 -8.55
N GLN A 54 -5.13 -16.97 -8.72
CA GLN A 54 -4.82 -18.18 -7.94
C GLN A 54 -4.93 -17.96 -6.42
N VAL A 55 -5.85 -17.10 -6.00
CA VAL A 55 -6.20 -16.92 -4.59
C VAL A 55 -7.51 -17.62 -4.30
N LYS A 56 -7.67 -18.08 -3.06
CA LYS A 56 -8.93 -18.68 -2.61
C LYS A 56 -10.09 -17.69 -2.83
N PRO A 57 -11.28 -18.08 -3.30
CA PRO A 57 -12.36 -17.13 -3.58
C PRO A 57 -12.95 -16.48 -2.32
N PRO A 58 -13.69 -15.36 -2.43
CA PRO A 58 -14.38 -14.76 -1.28
C PRO A 58 -15.39 -15.71 -0.65
N LEU A 59 -15.54 -15.62 0.67
CA LEU A 59 -16.68 -16.22 1.36
C LEU A 59 -17.92 -15.36 1.06
N LEU A 60 -18.93 -15.96 0.44
CA LEU A 60 -20.23 -15.32 0.28
C LEU A 60 -20.94 -15.31 1.65
N ALA A 61 -21.21 -14.11 2.16
CA ALA A 61 -21.92 -13.93 3.41
C ALA A 61 -22.93 -12.76 3.30
N PRO A 62 -24.07 -12.84 4.01
CA PRO A 62 -25.02 -11.74 4.09
C PRO A 62 -24.41 -10.44 4.63
N LYS A 63 -24.99 -9.29 4.25
CA LYS A 63 -24.54 -7.95 4.70
C LYS A 63 -24.34 -7.83 6.22
N TRP A 64 -25.27 -8.41 6.99
CA TRP A 64 -25.23 -8.32 8.45
C TRP A 64 -24.02 -9.06 9.04
N VAL A 65 -23.60 -10.19 8.44
CA VAL A 65 -22.39 -10.93 8.84
C VAL A 65 -21.15 -10.08 8.62
N TRP A 66 -21.06 -9.40 7.47
CA TRP A 66 -19.97 -8.48 7.17
C TRP A 66 -19.89 -7.31 8.16
N LYS A 67 -21.05 -6.70 8.46
CA LYS A 67 -21.14 -5.61 9.42
C LYS A 67 -20.69 -6.06 10.81
N MET A 68 -21.22 -7.17 11.31
CA MET A 68 -20.84 -7.74 12.60
C MET A 68 -19.36 -8.06 12.67
N ALA A 69 -18.82 -8.79 11.68
CA ALA A 69 -17.42 -9.18 11.67
C ALA A 69 -16.48 -7.96 11.70
N TRP A 70 -16.84 -6.88 11.01
CA TRP A 70 -16.09 -5.62 11.04
C TRP A 70 -16.18 -4.90 12.39
N GLU A 71 -17.38 -4.78 12.96
CA GLU A 71 -17.58 -4.17 14.28
C GLU A 71 -16.80 -4.94 15.36
N THR A 72 -16.88 -6.27 15.33
CA THR A 72 -16.09 -7.15 16.20
C THR A 72 -14.60 -6.96 15.99
N PHE A 73 -14.13 -6.94 14.73
CA PHE A 73 -12.71 -6.73 14.42
C PHE A 73 -12.22 -5.37 14.92
N ARG A 74 -13.02 -4.30 14.80
CA ARG A 74 -12.69 -2.97 15.31
C ARG A 74 -12.51 -2.95 16.82
N VAL A 75 -13.40 -3.62 17.57
CA VAL A 75 -13.28 -3.75 19.04
C VAL A 75 -12.07 -4.59 19.40
N MET A 76 -11.89 -5.72 18.73
CA MET A 76 -10.74 -6.61 18.92
C MET A 76 -9.42 -5.89 18.65
N LEU A 77 -9.33 -5.06 17.60
CA LEU A 77 -8.11 -4.32 17.25
C LEU A 77 -7.65 -3.42 18.40
N LYS A 78 -8.58 -2.77 19.11
CA LYS A 78 -8.24 -1.97 20.31
C LYS A 78 -7.64 -2.84 21.41
N ALA A 79 -8.21 -4.02 21.65
CA ALA A 79 -7.69 -4.96 22.63
C ALA A 79 -6.31 -5.53 22.22
N LEU A 80 -6.14 -5.87 20.93
CA LEU A 80 -4.89 -6.38 20.37
C LEU A 80 -3.72 -5.39 20.47
N HIS A 81 -4.03 -4.10 20.57
CA HIS A 81 -3.08 -3.01 20.70
C HIS A 81 -3.13 -2.30 22.07
N ALA A 82 -3.87 -2.82 23.06
CA ALA A 82 -4.06 -2.15 24.36
C ALA A 82 -2.74 -1.91 25.12
N PHE A 83 -1.76 -2.80 24.91
CA PHE A 83 -0.42 -2.71 25.51
C PHE A 83 0.66 -2.44 24.47
N ASP A 84 0.27 -1.89 23.31
CA ASP A 84 1.20 -1.62 22.24
C ASP A 84 1.72 -0.17 22.30
N PRO A 85 3.02 0.07 22.60
CA PRO A 85 3.60 1.41 22.60
C PRO A 85 3.65 2.09 21.21
N LEU A 86 3.38 1.32 20.15
CA LEU A 86 3.30 1.79 18.76
C LEU A 86 1.85 1.91 18.27
N SER A 87 0.84 1.82 19.13
CA SER A 87 -0.54 2.08 18.71
C SER A 87 -0.75 3.59 18.54
N ALA A 88 -0.87 4.06 17.30
CA ALA A 88 -1.50 5.36 17.04
C ALA A 88 -2.98 5.12 16.78
N TRP A 89 -3.84 5.59 17.70
CA TRP A 89 -5.29 5.42 17.64
C TRP A 89 -5.91 6.02 16.37
N ASP A 90 -5.25 7.01 15.76
CA ASP A 90 -5.71 7.66 14.53
C ASP A 90 -5.44 6.82 13.26
N ASN A 91 -4.70 5.70 13.37
CA ASN A 91 -4.27 4.87 12.25
C ASN A 91 -4.96 3.48 12.21
N HIS A 92 -6.15 3.35 12.81
CA HIS A 92 -6.85 2.05 12.92
C HIS A 92 -7.08 1.34 11.59
N PHE A 93 -7.35 2.08 10.51
CA PHE A 93 -7.58 1.45 9.21
C PHE A 93 -6.30 0.81 8.65
N ASN A 94 -5.19 1.53 8.67
CA ASN A 94 -3.90 0.99 8.23
C ASN A 94 -3.50 -0.24 9.08
N LEU A 95 -3.67 -0.15 10.40
CA LEU A 95 -3.42 -1.29 11.30
C LEU A 95 -4.31 -2.49 10.96
N SER A 96 -5.60 -2.26 10.66
CA SER A 96 -6.52 -3.32 10.22
C SER A 96 -5.99 -4.04 8.98
N VAL A 97 -5.52 -3.28 7.98
CA VAL A 97 -4.94 -3.85 6.76
C VAL A 97 -3.67 -4.64 7.06
N LEU A 98 -2.81 -4.20 7.97
CA LEU A 98 -1.64 -4.97 8.39
C LEU A 98 -2.01 -6.33 8.98
N TRP A 99 -3.00 -6.37 9.88
CA TRP A 99 -3.51 -7.62 10.45
C TRP A 99 -4.08 -8.54 9.36
N TRP A 100 -4.83 -7.99 8.39
CA TRP A 100 -5.35 -8.77 7.27
C TRP A 100 -4.27 -9.29 6.35
N LYS A 101 -3.23 -8.51 6.07
CA LYS A 101 -2.04 -8.97 5.33
C LYS A 101 -1.37 -10.12 6.08
N ALA A 102 -1.20 -10.01 7.40
CA ALA A 102 -0.62 -11.08 8.22
C ALA A 102 -1.47 -12.37 8.17
N ILE A 103 -2.80 -12.27 8.31
CA ILE A 103 -3.72 -13.42 8.21
C ILE A 103 -3.61 -14.09 6.83
N ALA A 104 -3.67 -13.29 5.76
CA ALA A 104 -3.63 -13.80 4.39
C ALA A 104 -2.26 -14.41 4.03
N GLY A 105 -1.18 -13.80 4.52
CA GLY A 105 0.20 -14.22 4.25
C GLY A 105 0.67 -15.42 5.08
N ASN A 106 0.14 -15.61 6.30
CA ASN A 106 0.51 -16.73 7.17
C ASN A 106 -0.14 -18.07 6.78
N THR A 107 -1.05 -18.08 5.81
CA THR A 107 -1.62 -19.34 5.31
C THR A 107 -0.57 -20.07 4.46
N ARG A 108 -0.20 -21.30 4.85
CA ARG A 108 0.80 -22.10 4.11
C ARG A 108 0.40 -22.26 2.64
N GLY A 109 1.34 -22.01 1.73
CA GLY A 109 1.13 -22.10 0.28
C GLY A 109 0.35 -20.94 -0.33
N SER A 110 0.06 -19.89 0.43
CA SER A 110 -0.62 -18.69 -0.07
C SER A 110 0.25 -17.94 -1.07
N LYS A 111 -0.33 -17.53 -2.22
CA LYS A 111 0.33 -16.65 -3.20
C LYS A 111 0.58 -15.24 -2.66
N VAL A 112 -0.08 -14.87 -1.57
CA VAL A 112 0.12 -13.58 -0.89
C VAL A 112 0.99 -13.72 0.35
N ALA A 113 1.72 -14.82 0.48
CA ALA A 113 2.71 -14.99 1.52
C ALA A 113 3.85 -13.97 1.33
N ASP A 114 4.07 -13.14 2.33
CA ASP A 114 5.17 -12.17 2.37
C ASP A 114 6.35 -12.68 3.22
N GLY A 115 6.43 -14.01 3.39
CA GLY A 115 7.42 -14.66 4.23
C GLY A 115 7.25 -14.38 5.74
N GLY A 116 6.11 -13.83 6.18
CA GLY A 116 5.82 -13.51 7.57
C GLY A 116 6.25 -12.10 7.99
N ILE A 117 6.53 -11.21 7.03
CA ILE A 117 6.97 -9.83 7.31
C ILE A 117 5.85 -9.04 7.98
N ALA A 118 4.62 -9.09 7.46
CA ALA A 118 3.46 -8.44 8.08
C ALA A 118 3.23 -8.96 9.51
N TYR A 119 3.36 -10.27 9.72
CA TYR A 119 3.26 -10.89 11.05
C TYR A 119 4.36 -10.39 12.01
N ASP A 120 5.59 -10.22 11.52
CA ASP A 120 6.70 -9.69 12.30
C ASP A 120 6.63 -8.18 12.52
N MET A 121 5.70 -7.47 11.88
CA MET A 121 5.38 -6.09 12.22
C MET A 121 4.29 -5.99 13.31
N LEU A 122 3.58 -7.06 13.65
CA LEU A 122 2.53 -7.05 14.69
C LEU A 122 3.11 -7.03 16.12
N PRO A 123 2.32 -6.62 17.14
CA PRO A 123 2.76 -6.60 18.53
C PRO A 123 3.12 -8.01 19.03
N ALA A 124 4.20 -8.12 19.81
CA ALA A 124 4.72 -9.42 20.26
C ALA A 124 3.68 -10.25 21.04
N LEU A 125 2.91 -9.59 21.91
CA LEU A 125 1.99 -10.23 22.84
C LEU A 125 0.72 -10.77 22.16
N THR A 126 0.32 -10.21 21.03
CA THR A 126 -1.00 -10.48 20.43
C THR A 126 -0.93 -11.08 19.04
N ARG A 127 0.21 -10.98 18.35
CA ARG A 127 0.37 -11.51 16.99
C ARG A 127 0.09 -13.01 16.85
N TRP A 128 0.33 -13.80 17.89
CA TRP A 128 0.15 -15.26 17.87
C TRP A 128 -1.28 -15.67 17.49
N ILE A 129 -2.27 -14.81 17.73
CA ILE A 129 -3.68 -15.02 17.37
C ILE A 129 -3.85 -15.22 15.86
N VAL A 130 -3.00 -14.59 15.04
CA VAL A 130 -3.00 -14.77 13.57
C VAL A 130 -1.82 -15.61 13.09
N GLY A 131 -1.16 -16.32 14.00
CA GLY A 131 -0.14 -17.32 13.67
C GLY A 131 -0.77 -18.61 13.16
N TRP A 132 0.04 -19.46 12.53
CA TRP A 132 -0.40 -20.82 12.17
C TRP A 132 -0.53 -21.69 13.43
N PRO A 133 -1.60 -22.52 13.58
CA PRO A 133 -2.72 -22.72 12.66
C PRO A 133 -3.94 -21.80 12.91
N LEU A 134 -3.89 -20.94 13.93
CA LEU A 134 -5.03 -20.09 14.33
C LEU A 134 -5.49 -19.12 13.24
N CYS A 135 -4.63 -18.74 12.30
CA CYS A 135 -4.99 -17.95 11.13
C CYS A 135 -6.13 -18.57 10.31
N LEU A 136 -6.33 -19.90 10.36
CA LEU A 136 -7.42 -20.60 9.68
C LEU A 136 -8.80 -20.31 10.27
N LEU A 137 -8.87 -19.84 11.53
CA LEU A 137 -10.13 -19.48 12.19
C LEU A 137 -10.66 -18.12 11.71
N PHE A 138 -9.85 -17.33 11.00
CA PHE A 138 -10.27 -16.04 10.47
C PHE A 138 -10.96 -16.23 9.13
N PRO A 139 -12.27 -15.96 9.03
CA PRO A 139 -12.97 -16.12 7.76
C PRO A 139 -12.40 -15.17 6.71
N ARG A 140 -12.42 -15.61 5.44
CA ARG A 140 -12.01 -14.84 4.25
C ARG A 140 -12.93 -13.67 3.91
N LEU A 141 -13.65 -13.14 4.90
CA LEU A 141 -14.43 -11.94 4.73
C LEU A 141 -13.46 -10.77 4.57
N HIS A 142 -12.78 -10.36 5.63
CA HIS A 142 -12.04 -9.11 5.62
C HIS A 142 -10.78 -9.10 4.75
N HIS A 143 -10.02 -10.19 4.75
CA HIS A 143 -8.69 -10.21 4.13
C HIS A 143 -8.68 -10.63 2.66
N GLN A 144 -9.82 -11.03 2.08
CA GLN A 144 -9.87 -11.48 0.68
C GLN A 144 -9.62 -10.36 -0.32
N ASN A 145 -10.22 -9.18 -0.10
CA ASN A 145 -9.98 -8.02 -0.96
C ASN A 145 -8.51 -7.60 -0.90
N VAL A 146 -7.88 -7.72 0.27
CA VAL A 146 -6.44 -7.51 0.44
C VAL A 146 -5.65 -8.57 -0.33
N ALA A 147 -6.03 -9.85 -0.22
CA ALA A 147 -5.36 -10.95 -0.90
C ALA A 147 -5.39 -10.79 -2.43
N MET A 148 -6.54 -10.48 -3.03
CA MET A 148 -6.62 -10.28 -4.49
C MET A 148 -5.72 -9.13 -4.96
N ARG A 149 -5.77 -7.97 -4.30
CA ARG A 149 -4.94 -6.81 -4.68
C ARG A 149 -3.46 -7.09 -4.49
N THR A 150 -3.07 -7.69 -3.37
CA THR A 150 -1.68 -8.10 -3.12
C THR A 150 -1.21 -9.09 -4.18
N SER A 151 -2.01 -10.10 -4.51
CA SER A 151 -1.64 -11.11 -5.51
C SER A 151 -1.45 -10.51 -6.90
N PHE A 152 -2.34 -9.61 -7.31
CA PHE A 152 -2.19 -8.88 -8.57
C PHE A 152 -0.91 -8.04 -8.57
N LEU A 153 -0.74 -7.16 -7.58
CA LEU A 153 0.41 -6.26 -7.52
C LEU A 153 1.73 -7.02 -7.43
N SER A 154 1.80 -8.08 -6.63
CA SER A 154 3.00 -8.93 -6.55
C SER A 154 3.30 -9.59 -7.88
N ARG A 155 2.29 -10.11 -8.59
CA ARG A 155 2.48 -10.71 -9.92
C ARG A 155 3.05 -9.69 -10.91
N GLU A 156 2.45 -8.50 -11.01
CA GLU A 156 2.88 -7.48 -11.97
C GLU A 156 4.28 -6.93 -11.63
N CYS A 157 4.57 -6.66 -10.35
CA CYS A 157 5.91 -6.25 -9.91
C CYS A 157 6.96 -7.34 -10.19
N ASP A 158 6.64 -8.61 -9.91
CA ASP A 158 7.57 -9.73 -10.16
C ASP A 158 7.91 -9.89 -11.65
N LEU A 159 6.94 -9.66 -12.54
CA LEU A 159 7.18 -9.70 -13.99
C LEU A 159 8.18 -8.62 -14.41
N VAL A 160 7.99 -7.38 -13.94
CA VAL A 160 8.89 -6.26 -14.22
C VAL A 160 10.28 -6.51 -13.66
N ILE A 161 10.37 -6.99 -12.42
CA ILE A 161 11.66 -7.26 -11.77
C ILE A 161 12.42 -8.36 -12.50
N ARG A 162 11.76 -9.45 -12.92
CA ARG A 162 12.41 -10.53 -13.68
C ARG A 162 12.99 -10.03 -15.00
N GLU A 163 12.19 -9.26 -15.75
CA GLU A 163 12.65 -8.64 -17.00
C GLU A 163 13.85 -7.71 -16.77
N ASN A 164 13.83 -6.92 -15.70
CA ASN A 164 14.94 -6.03 -15.35
C ASN A 164 16.19 -6.80 -14.95
N MET A 165 16.06 -7.91 -14.22
CA MET A 165 17.17 -8.79 -13.87
C MET A 165 17.82 -9.39 -15.13
N GLU A 166 17.03 -9.83 -16.11
CA GLU A 166 17.53 -10.31 -17.41
C GLU A 166 18.29 -9.23 -18.17
N LYS A 167 17.79 -7.99 -18.11
CA LYS A 167 18.40 -6.80 -18.72
C LYS A 167 19.53 -6.18 -17.88
N LYS A 168 19.83 -6.73 -16.70
CA LYS A 168 20.79 -6.19 -15.72
C LYS A 168 20.50 -4.73 -15.33
N LEU A 169 19.22 -4.35 -15.28
CA LEU A 169 18.76 -3.05 -14.78
C LEU A 169 18.62 -3.09 -13.27
N SER A 170 19.10 -2.06 -12.60
CA SER A 170 18.77 -1.83 -11.20
C SER A 170 17.28 -1.53 -11.06
N THR A 171 16.61 -2.08 -10.04
CA THR A 171 15.18 -1.85 -9.82
C THR A 171 14.92 -1.10 -8.52
N ARG A 172 14.27 0.05 -8.66
CA ARG A 172 13.75 0.89 -7.58
C ARG A 172 12.25 0.72 -7.47
N MET A 173 11.72 0.57 -6.26
CA MET A 173 10.29 0.56 -5.99
C MET A 173 9.87 1.81 -5.23
N VAL A 174 8.88 2.53 -5.74
CA VAL A 174 8.24 3.67 -5.09
C VAL A 174 6.81 3.29 -4.73
N VAL A 175 6.51 3.15 -3.45
CA VAL A 175 5.16 2.82 -2.96
C VAL A 175 4.48 4.10 -2.47
N VAL A 176 3.42 4.52 -3.16
CA VAL A 176 2.66 5.73 -2.84
C VAL A 176 1.41 5.36 -2.06
N GLY A 177 1.21 5.99 -0.90
CA GLY A 177 0.21 5.54 0.08
C GLY A 177 0.62 4.22 0.72
N ALA A 178 1.89 4.11 1.12
CA ALA A 178 2.51 2.83 1.48
C ALA A 178 1.90 2.15 2.71
N GLY A 179 1.18 2.85 3.59
CA GLY A 179 0.58 2.32 4.81
C GLY A 179 1.55 1.41 5.57
N PHE A 180 1.15 0.16 5.79
CA PHE A 180 2.02 -0.90 6.30
C PHE A 180 2.29 -1.99 5.26
N ASP A 181 2.43 -1.60 3.99
CA ASP A 181 2.84 -2.49 2.93
C ASP A 181 4.22 -3.11 3.21
N THR A 182 4.40 -4.36 2.79
CA THR A 182 5.60 -5.15 3.04
C THR A 182 6.36 -5.48 1.76
N ARG A 183 5.84 -5.11 0.58
CA ARG A 183 6.43 -5.46 -0.72
C ARG A 183 7.88 -5.02 -0.89
N GLY A 184 8.25 -3.86 -0.38
CA GLY A 184 9.64 -3.39 -0.42
C GLY A 184 10.63 -4.33 0.28
N PHE A 185 10.16 -5.15 1.22
CA PHE A 185 11.00 -6.09 1.97
C PHE A 185 10.76 -7.56 1.60
N SER A 186 9.58 -7.91 1.07
CA SER A 186 9.26 -9.28 0.67
C SER A 186 9.69 -9.61 -0.75
N THR A 187 9.83 -8.61 -1.62
CA THR A 187 10.12 -8.81 -3.04
C THR A 187 11.62 -8.80 -3.28
N ARG A 188 12.13 -9.87 -3.90
CA ARG A 188 13.56 -9.99 -4.27
C ARG A 188 13.86 -9.16 -5.52
N GLY A 189 15.12 -8.75 -5.69
CA GLY A 189 15.56 -8.00 -6.88
C GLY A 189 15.24 -6.50 -6.81
N ILE A 190 14.68 -6.01 -5.71
CA ILE A 190 14.56 -4.58 -5.42
C ILE A 190 15.81 -4.14 -4.67
N GLU A 191 16.50 -3.14 -5.21
CA GLU A 191 17.70 -2.57 -4.59
C GLU A 191 17.34 -1.43 -3.65
N ARG A 192 16.33 -0.64 -4.02
CA ARG A 192 15.88 0.51 -3.24
C ARG A 192 14.37 0.60 -3.16
N VAL A 193 13.91 0.98 -1.97
CA VAL A 193 12.51 1.20 -1.65
C VAL A 193 12.32 2.63 -1.17
N ILE A 194 11.42 3.35 -1.83
CA ILE A 194 10.93 4.66 -1.38
C ILE A 194 9.46 4.49 -1.03
N GLU A 195 9.09 4.79 0.20
CA GLU A 195 7.70 4.73 0.64
C GLU A 195 7.21 6.11 1.05
N ILE A 196 6.04 6.47 0.54
CA ILE A 196 5.46 7.80 0.67
C ILE A 196 4.08 7.68 1.29
N ASP A 197 3.84 8.36 2.41
CA ASP A 197 2.55 8.37 3.08
C ASP A 197 2.40 9.64 3.94
N LEU A 198 1.25 9.81 4.60
CA LEU A 198 1.04 10.83 5.60
C LEU A 198 2.17 10.82 6.65
N PRO A 199 2.65 11.98 7.12
CA PRO A 199 3.77 12.05 8.06
C PRO A 199 3.63 11.15 9.29
N ALA A 200 2.44 11.09 9.87
CA ALA A 200 2.15 10.25 11.02
C ALA A 200 2.25 8.73 10.72
N VAL A 201 1.80 8.32 9.52
CA VAL A 201 1.86 6.91 9.08
C VAL A 201 3.29 6.52 8.76
N ALA A 202 4.02 7.37 8.02
CA ALA A 202 5.43 7.15 7.68
C ALA A 202 6.30 7.01 8.94
N SER A 203 6.16 7.95 9.90
CA SER A 203 6.87 7.90 11.18
C SER A 203 6.54 6.65 11.98
N LEU A 204 5.25 6.28 12.05
CA LEU A 204 4.84 5.06 12.75
C LEU A 204 5.41 3.79 12.09
N LYS A 205 5.36 3.70 10.75
CA LYS A 205 5.93 2.57 10.03
C LYS A 205 7.42 2.44 10.29
N GLN A 206 8.18 3.53 10.22
CA GLN A 206 9.61 3.53 10.56
C GLN A 206 9.87 2.95 11.95
N ARG A 207 9.12 3.40 12.97
CA ARG A 207 9.23 2.85 14.33
C ARG A 207 8.91 1.35 14.36
N MET A 208 7.86 0.90 13.67
CA MET A 208 7.52 -0.53 13.60
C MET A 208 8.61 -1.35 12.91
N LEU A 209 9.22 -0.84 11.84
CA LEU A 209 10.34 -1.49 11.16
C LEU A 209 11.53 -1.64 12.11
N HIS A 210 11.96 -0.56 12.77
CA HIS A 210 13.11 -0.58 13.68
C HIS A 210 12.87 -1.35 14.97
N GLU A 211 11.73 -1.15 15.63
CA GLU A 211 11.45 -1.71 16.94
C GLU A 211 10.96 -3.16 16.88
N ARG A 212 10.48 -3.63 15.72
CA ARG A 212 9.94 -4.99 15.54
C ARG A 212 10.59 -5.74 14.41
N LEU A 213 10.36 -5.33 13.16
CA LEU A 213 10.70 -6.14 11.99
C LEU A 213 12.21 -6.40 11.94
N PHE A 214 13.02 -5.35 12.03
CA PHE A 214 14.48 -5.43 11.95
C PHE A 214 15.16 -6.01 13.20
N LYS A 215 14.46 -6.11 14.33
CA LYS A 215 14.93 -6.90 15.47
C LYS A 215 14.71 -8.40 15.24
N ARG A 216 13.57 -8.75 14.64
CA ARG A 216 13.19 -10.15 14.34
C ARG A 216 13.86 -10.68 13.08
N ARG A 217 14.21 -9.79 12.13
CA ARG A 217 14.81 -10.08 10.83
C ARG A 217 15.94 -9.10 10.51
N PRO A 218 17.13 -9.25 11.12
CA PRO A 218 18.24 -8.33 10.91
C PRO A 218 18.72 -8.23 9.45
N SER A 219 18.59 -9.29 8.66
CA SER A 219 18.99 -9.33 7.25
C SER A 219 18.23 -8.31 6.38
N LEU A 220 17.00 -7.94 6.74
CA LEU A 220 16.20 -6.97 5.98
C LEU A 220 16.73 -5.53 6.08
N ARG A 221 17.69 -5.25 6.96
CA ARG A 221 18.34 -3.93 7.06
C ARG A 221 19.22 -3.58 5.87
N GLN A 222 19.54 -4.56 5.03
CA GLN A 222 20.38 -4.37 3.84
C GLN A 222 19.63 -3.65 2.71
N VAL A 223 18.29 -3.63 2.73
CA VAL A 223 17.49 -2.91 1.73
C VAL A 223 17.62 -1.41 1.95
N HIS A 224 18.00 -0.67 0.91
CA HIS A 224 18.03 0.79 0.97
C HIS A 224 16.59 1.33 1.05
N TYR A 225 16.19 1.72 2.26
CA TYR A 225 14.84 2.14 2.56
C TYR A 225 14.78 3.65 2.85
N THR A 226 13.90 4.36 2.14
CA THR A 226 13.61 5.78 2.36
C THR A 226 12.12 5.95 2.65
N SER A 227 11.78 6.65 3.74
CA SER A 227 10.39 6.98 4.08
C SER A 227 10.17 8.48 3.96
N ILE A 228 9.14 8.87 3.24
CA ILE A 228 8.77 10.27 3.01
C ILE A 228 7.39 10.51 3.62
N GLY A 229 7.32 11.50 4.51
CA GLY A 229 6.08 11.97 5.13
C GLY A 229 5.50 13.16 4.38
N VAL A 230 4.41 12.99 3.63
CA VAL A 230 3.72 14.07 2.90
C VAL A 230 2.23 13.78 2.76
N ASP A 231 1.40 14.82 2.81
CA ASP A 231 -0.01 14.70 2.42
C ASP A 231 -0.09 14.66 0.89
N LEU A 232 -0.63 13.56 0.36
CA LEU A 232 -0.73 13.34 -1.09
C LEU A 232 -1.68 14.32 -1.80
N ASN A 233 -2.51 15.07 -1.07
CA ASN A 233 -3.25 16.20 -1.63
C ASN A 233 -2.36 17.43 -1.92
N GLN A 234 -1.12 17.46 -1.42
CA GLN A 234 -0.11 18.51 -1.68
C GLN A 234 0.84 18.04 -2.79
N VAL A 235 0.34 17.93 -4.03
CA VAL A 235 1.04 17.30 -5.17
C VAL A 235 2.40 17.94 -5.44
N GLU A 236 2.52 19.26 -5.35
CA GLU A 236 3.76 19.98 -5.63
C GLU A 236 4.83 19.67 -4.59
N LYS A 237 4.43 19.52 -3.32
CA LYS A 237 5.33 19.10 -2.24
C LYS A 237 5.71 17.63 -2.39
N PHE A 238 4.77 16.78 -2.79
CA PHE A 238 5.03 15.36 -3.11
C PHE A 238 6.07 15.24 -4.23
N GLU A 239 5.87 15.96 -5.33
CA GLU A 239 6.74 15.92 -6.52
C GLU A 239 8.17 16.31 -6.15
N ARG A 240 8.35 17.42 -5.45
CA ARG A 240 9.67 17.88 -4.99
C ARG A 240 10.37 16.85 -4.09
N LEU A 241 9.67 16.31 -3.09
CA LEU A 241 10.26 15.33 -2.16
C LEU A 241 10.60 14.00 -2.85
N LEU A 242 9.78 13.58 -3.81
CA LEU A 242 10.08 12.42 -4.65
C LEU A 242 11.32 12.67 -5.51
N GLU A 243 11.42 13.85 -6.14
CA GLU A 243 12.58 14.25 -6.94
C GLU A 243 13.86 14.28 -6.09
N GLU A 244 13.83 14.89 -4.91
CA GLU A 244 14.96 14.88 -3.96
C GLU A 244 15.38 13.45 -3.58
N ALA A 245 14.41 12.57 -3.29
CA ALA A 245 14.70 11.19 -2.90
C ALA A 245 15.30 10.37 -4.06
N MET A 246 14.85 10.61 -5.30
CA MET A 246 15.38 9.93 -6.49
C MET A 246 16.72 10.54 -6.97
N ALA A 247 16.94 11.84 -6.78
CA ALA A 247 18.16 12.55 -7.16
C ALA A 247 19.36 12.25 -6.26
N SER A 248 19.13 11.78 -5.02
CA SER A 248 20.19 11.34 -4.10
C SER A 248 21.09 10.20 -4.65
N GLU A 249 20.80 9.69 -5.84
CA GLU A 249 21.60 8.70 -6.57
C GLU A 249 22.39 9.35 -7.70
N SER A 250 23.48 10.02 -7.36
CA SER A 250 24.48 10.42 -8.34
C SER A 250 25.12 9.17 -8.95
N GLY A 251 24.70 8.78 -10.16
CA GLY A 251 25.42 7.81 -11.01
C GLY A 251 24.72 6.50 -11.35
N ALA A 252 23.46 6.28 -10.96
CA ALA A 252 22.70 5.10 -11.40
C ALA A 252 22.15 5.29 -12.83
N THR A 253 23.04 5.37 -13.82
CA THR A 253 22.68 5.03 -15.20
C THR A 253 22.25 3.57 -15.23
N ASN A 254 21.20 3.18 -15.97
CA ASN A 254 20.66 1.80 -16.01
C ASN A 254 19.70 1.45 -14.84
N CYS A 255 18.68 2.28 -14.60
CA CYS A 255 17.69 2.11 -13.53
C CYS A 255 16.24 2.09 -14.03
N HIS A 256 15.46 1.15 -13.51
CA HIS A 256 14.01 1.07 -13.70
C HIS A 256 13.27 1.42 -12.40
N THR A 257 12.24 2.27 -12.49
CA THR A 257 11.39 2.59 -11.34
C THR A 257 9.99 1.98 -11.47
N ILE A 258 9.57 1.23 -10.45
CA ILE A 258 8.20 0.72 -10.30
C ILE A 258 7.44 1.60 -9.31
N PHE A 259 6.42 2.33 -9.79
CA PHE A 259 5.45 3.02 -8.94
C PHE A 259 4.31 2.07 -8.56
N VAL A 260 3.98 2.01 -7.27
CA VAL A 260 2.94 1.13 -6.74
C VAL A 260 1.89 1.95 -5.99
N PHE A 261 0.62 1.77 -6.37
CA PHE A 261 -0.53 2.39 -5.72
C PHE A 261 -1.51 1.31 -5.25
N GLU A 262 -1.75 1.22 -3.94
CA GLU A 262 -2.76 0.30 -3.39
C GLU A 262 -3.73 1.06 -2.48
N ALA A 263 -4.97 1.22 -2.94
CA ALA A 263 -6.06 1.76 -2.13
C ALA A 263 -5.76 3.12 -1.46
N VAL A 264 -5.18 4.04 -2.23
CA VAL A 264 -4.87 5.41 -1.83
C VAL A 264 -5.60 6.43 -2.70
N LEU A 265 -5.70 6.22 -4.02
CA LEU A 265 -6.27 7.19 -4.97
C LEU A 265 -7.74 7.47 -4.69
N ALA A 266 -8.48 6.48 -4.19
CA ALA A 266 -9.88 6.62 -3.81
C ALA A 266 -10.14 7.62 -2.66
N TYR A 267 -9.09 8.03 -1.94
CA TYR A 267 -9.17 8.89 -0.75
C TYR A 267 -8.66 10.31 -0.98
N LEU A 268 -8.24 10.62 -2.20
CA LEU A 268 -7.71 11.92 -2.57
C LEU A 268 -8.83 12.86 -3.03
N ASP A 269 -8.55 14.16 -2.98
CA ASP A 269 -9.46 15.18 -3.50
C ASP A 269 -9.58 15.06 -5.03
N GLU A 270 -10.64 15.66 -5.58
CA GLU A 270 -10.91 15.61 -7.01
C GLU A 270 -9.73 16.16 -7.84
N GLY A 271 -9.38 15.46 -8.92
CA GLY A 271 -8.23 15.80 -9.77
C GLY A 271 -6.85 15.52 -9.18
N VAL A 272 -6.71 15.23 -7.87
CA VAL A 272 -5.39 14.96 -7.25
C VAL A 272 -4.80 13.65 -7.76
N ALA A 273 -5.61 12.59 -7.92
CA ALA A 273 -5.14 11.29 -8.37
C ALA A 273 -4.42 11.37 -9.74
N GLU A 274 -5.00 12.09 -10.69
CA GLU A 274 -4.41 12.29 -12.02
C GLU A 274 -3.11 13.10 -11.94
N ARG A 275 -3.11 14.20 -11.18
CA ARG A 275 -1.91 15.03 -10.98
C ARG A 275 -0.76 14.26 -10.32
N LEU A 276 -1.04 13.38 -9.36
CA LEU A 276 -0.04 12.52 -8.73
C LEU A 276 0.55 11.50 -9.70
N LEU A 277 -0.28 10.84 -10.51
CA LEU A 277 0.20 9.91 -11.54
C LEU A 277 1.09 10.63 -12.56
N GLY A 278 0.70 11.85 -12.97
CA GLY A 278 1.51 12.73 -13.81
C GLY A 278 2.83 13.15 -13.16
N ALA A 279 2.84 13.46 -11.85
CA ALA A 279 4.07 13.78 -11.11
C ALA A 279 5.01 12.56 -11.05
N CYS A 280 4.49 11.36 -10.80
CA CYS A 280 5.28 10.13 -10.83
C CYS A 280 5.91 9.90 -12.20
N ARG A 281 5.14 10.14 -13.28
CA ARG A 281 5.68 10.09 -14.65
C ARG A 281 6.82 11.07 -14.82
N ARG A 282 6.61 12.36 -14.55
CA ARG A 282 7.61 13.41 -14.77
C ARG A 282 8.90 13.13 -14.02
N VAL A 283 8.80 12.89 -12.71
CA VAL A 283 9.99 12.65 -11.87
C VAL A 283 10.66 11.33 -12.24
N GLY A 284 9.89 10.26 -12.44
CA GLY A 284 10.45 8.97 -12.86
C GLY A 284 11.19 9.04 -14.20
N SER A 285 10.73 9.87 -15.13
CA SER A 285 11.37 10.02 -16.45
C SER A 285 12.75 10.65 -16.37
N LYS A 286 12.94 11.56 -15.41
CA LYS A 286 14.22 12.26 -15.19
C LYS A 286 15.27 11.37 -14.52
N HIS A 287 14.84 10.33 -13.80
CA HIS A 287 15.70 9.55 -12.90
C HIS A 287 15.68 8.05 -13.18
N SER A 288 15.14 7.62 -14.32
CA SER A 288 15.07 6.20 -14.72
C SER A 288 14.95 6.07 -16.23
N ASP A 289 15.54 5.02 -16.79
CA ASP A 289 15.49 4.70 -18.22
C ASP A 289 14.12 4.14 -18.63
N SER A 290 13.41 3.57 -17.67
CA SER A 290 12.06 3.08 -17.86
C SER A 290 11.27 3.07 -16.55
N ILE A 291 9.96 3.11 -16.68
CA ILE A 291 9.03 3.22 -15.57
C ILE A 291 7.91 2.21 -15.73
N SER A 292 7.52 1.56 -14.64
CA SER A 292 6.28 0.80 -14.56
C SER A 292 5.35 1.42 -13.51
N LEU A 293 4.06 1.39 -13.79
CA LEU A 293 3.00 1.74 -12.85
C LEU A 293 2.19 0.47 -12.57
N CYS A 294 2.11 0.08 -11.30
CA CYS A 294 1.27 -1.03 -10.84
C CYS A 294 0.25 -0.48 -9.84
N LEU A 295 -1.05 -0.63 -10.11
CA LEU A 295 -2.09 -0.09 -9.26
C LEU A 295 -3.20 -1.10 -8.95
N ALA A 296 -3.73 -1.02 -7.73
CA ALA A 296 -4.93 -1.72 -7.30
C ALA A 296 -5.83 -0.74 -6.53
N ASP A 297 -6.51 0.14 -7.27
CA ASP A 297 -7.08 1.39 -6.76
C ASP A 297 -8.27 1.94 -7.59
N ARG A 298 -8.69 3.17 -7.32
CA ARG A 298 -9.74 3.89 -8.04
C ARG A 298 -9.14 4.98 -8.94
N LEU A 299 -8.89 4.63 -10.21
CA LEU A 299 -8.67 5.61 -11.26
C LEU A 299 -9.88 6.57 -11.41
N PRO A 300 -9.62 7.85 -11.77
CA PRO A 300 -10.64 8.88 -11.94
C PRO A 300 -11.40 8.72 -13.27
N LEU A 301 -12.04 7.56 -13.48
CA LEU A 301 -12.83 7.26 -14.68
C LEU A 301 -14.30 7.61 -14.48
N SER A 302 -14.92 8.15 -15.53
CA SER A 302 -16.37 8.44 -15.60
C SER A 302 -17.21 7.15 -15.53
N ARG A 303 -16.72 6.06 -16.14
CA ARG A 303 -17.29 4.70 -16.07
C ARG A 303 -16.26 3.74 -15.46
N GLY A 304 -16.64 3.08 -14.37
CA GLY A 304 -15.69 2.42 -13.46
C GLY A 304 -15.03 1.11 -13.92
N GLU A 305 -15.25 0.66 -15.15
CA GLU A 305 -14.68 -0.61 -15.67
C GLU A 305 -14.16 -0.50 -17.09
N ASP A 306 -14.22 0.71 -17.67
CA ASP A 306 -13.94 0.95 -19.07
C ASP A 306 -12.42 0.92 -19.32
N ARG A 307 -11.97 -0.13 -20.02
CA ARG A 307 -10.56 -0.32 -20.39
C ARG A 307 -10.08 0.77 -21.33
N GLU A 308 -10.91 1.22 -22.27
CA GLU A 308 -10.54 2.24 -23.25
C GLU A 308 -10.38 3.61 -22.56
N ALA A 309 -11.30 3.94 -21.65
CA ALA A 309 -11.17 5.14 -20.82
C ALA A 309 -9.90 5.10 -19.95
N ALA A 310 -9.60 3.93 -19.35
CA ALA A 310 -8.37 3.75 -18.57
C ALA A 310 -7.11 3.90 -19.44
N ALA A 311 -7.11 3.30 -20.63
CA ALA A 311 -6.02 3.40 -21.59
C ALA A 311 -5.82 4.85 -22.05
N SER A 312 -6.91 5.56 -22.38
CA SER A 312 -6.86 6.96 -22.79
C SER A 312 -6.34 7.87 -21.68
N LEU A 313 -6.78 7.67 -20.43
CA LEU A 313 -6.28 8.43 -19.29
C LEU A 313 -4.78 8.22 -19.11
N LEU A 314 -4.33 6.96 -19.10
CA LEU A 314 -2.92 6.62 -18.89
C LEU A 314 -2.04 7.08 -20.05
N ALA A 315 -2.54 6.97 -21.30
CA ALA A 315 -1.86 7.48 -22.49
C ALA A 315 -1.67 9.00 -22.43
N GLY A 316 -2.68 9.76 -21.97
CA GLY A 316 -2.57 11.20 -21.73
C GLY A 316 -1.51 11.57 -20.68
N LEU A 317 -1.18 10.65 -19.78
CA LEU A 317 -0.10 10.77 -18.80
C LEU A 317 1.23 10.16 -19.27
N GLY A 318 1.32 9.73 -20.53
CA GLY A 318 2.52 9.13 -21.11
C GLY A 318 2.81 7.70 -20.64
N PHE A 319 1.77 6.93 -20.27
CA PHE A 319 1.84 5.50 -19.97
C PHE A 319 1.07 4.67 -21.00
N GLU A 320 1.60 3.51 -21.34
CA GLU A 320 0.93 2.48 -22.13
C GLU A 320 0.29 1.44 -21.19
N LEU A 321 -1.03 1.26 -21.28
CA LEU A 321 -1.76 0.30 -20.45
C LEU A 321 -1.43 -1.16 -20.84
N GLY A 322 -0.94 -1.94 -19.89
CA GLY A 322 -0.69 -3.37 -20.01
C GLY A 322 -1.85 -4.21 -19.46
N ALA A 323 -1.67 -4.75 -18.24
CA ALA A 323 -2.70 -5.55 -17.60
C ALA A 323 -3.87 -4.68 -17.11
N TRP A 324 -5.08 -5.22 -17.22
CA TRP A 324 -6.30 -4.58 -16.74
C TRP A 324 -7.26 -5.63 -16.20
N MET A 325 -7.61 -5.52 -14.92
CA MET A 325 -8.49 -6.44 -14.21
C MET A 325 -9.41 -5.67 -13.27
N PRO A 326 -10.54 -5.15 -13.76
CA PRO A 326 -11.50 -4.44 -12.93
C PRO A 326 -12.21 -5.42 -11.99
N LYS A 327 -12.47 -5.00 -10.76
CA LYS A 327 -13.20 -5.74 -9.74
C LYS A 327 -14.23 -4.85 -9.04
N PRO A 328 -15.32 -5.42 -8.51
CA PRO A 328 -16.24 -4.66 -7.67
C PRO A 328 -15.55 -4.03 -6.43
N GLY A 329 -16.08 -2.90 -5.94
CA GLY A 329 -15.66 -2.23 -4.70
C GLY A 329 -15.10 -0.81 -4.91
N ILE A 330 -14.46 -0.24 -3.89
CA ILE A 330 -13.85 1.10 -3.97
C ILE A 330 -12.57 1.09 -4.79
N ALA A 331 -11.60 0.26 -4.41
CA ALA A 331 -10.38 -0.01 -5.17
C ALA A 331 -10.72 -0.96 -6.33
N ARG A 332 -11.41 -0.44 -7.34
CA ARG A 332 -12.06 -1.23 -8.39
C ARG A 332 -11.19 -1.55 -9.60
N HIS A 333 -10.06 -0.89 -9.79
CA HIS A 333 -9.21 -1.13 -10.94
C HIS A 333 -7.90 -1.77 -10.47
N MET A 334 -7.54 -2.89 -11.06
CA MET A 334 -6.20 -3.45 -10.94
C MET A 334 -5.55 -3.34 -12.31
N ALA A 335 -4.44 -2.61 -12.42
CA ALA A 335 -3.80 -2.32 -13.69
C ALA A 335 -2.28 -2.30 -13.59
N SER A 336 -1.61 -2.64 -14.69
CA SER A 336 -0.20 -2.33 -14.91
C SER A 336 -0.04 -1.51 -16.17
N ALA A 337 0.93 -0.58 -16.18
CA ALA A 337 1.22 0.27 -17.32
C ALA A 337 2.71 0.58 -17.40
N ARG A 338 3.23 0.93 -18.57
CA ARG A 338 4.65 1.21 -18.81
C ARG A 338 4.87 2.60 -19.39
N GLY A 339 5.95 3.25 -18.99
CA GLY A 339 6.41 4.52 -19.56
C GLY A 339 7.90 4.43 -19.91
N ARG A 340 8.31 5.09 -20.99
CA ARG A 340 9.73 5.22 -21.35
C ARG A 340 10.41 6.31 -20.51
N GLY A 341 11.62 6.08 -20.04
CA GLY A 341 12.44 7.13 -19.43
C GLY A 341 12.75 8.24 -20.42
N GLY A 342 13.13 9.40 -19.90
CA GLY A 342 13.60 10.52 -20.73
C GLY A 342 15.02 10.25 -21.21
N GLY A 343 15.17 9.51 -22.30
CA GLY A 343 16.32 9.69 -23.20
C GLY A 343 15.96 10.86 -24.11
N GLU A 344 16.86 11.83 -24.25
CA GLU A 344 16.73 13.01 -25.10
C GLU A 344 16.06 12.67 -26.44
N GLU A 345 14.90 13.29 -26.72
CA GLU A 345 14.38 13.44 -28.09
C GLU A 345 15.10 14.58 -28.81
#